data_AF-A0A229SF91-F1
#
_entry.id   AF-A0A229SF91-F1
#
_cell.length_a   1.000
_cell.length_b   1.000
_cell.length_c   1.000
_cell.angle_alpha   90.00
_cell.angle_beta   90.00
_cell.angle_gamma   90.00
#
_symmetry.space_group_name_H-M   'P 1'
#
loop_
_entity.id
_entity.type
_entity.pdbx_description
1 polymer ?
#
loop_
_entity_poly.entity_id
_entity_poly.type
_entity_poly.pdbx_seq_one_letter_code
_entity_poly.pdbx_strand_id
1 'polypeptide(L)'
;MTTMTAAAPDTDGRGGLTVAGGAVERIAAQAITELDGIGGAASRVLGIAVGGEDLDQGAKVSANVTGSTATLDVRLSVKYPLSVRATTETARKHLLRRVGELSGLTVTRVDITVTALHSGETETRRVR
;
A
#
# COMPACT_ATOMS: atom_id res chain seq x y z
N MET A 1 -29.25 11.29 42.41
CA MET A 1 -28.78 11.72 41.08
C MET A 1 -28.25 10.49 40.37
N THR A 2 -28.97 10.08 39.34
CA THR A 2 -28.73 8.86 38.56
C THR A 2 -27.92 9.22 37.32
N THR A 3 -26.83 8.51 37.06
CA THR A 3 -26.28 8.39 35.71
C THR A 3 -25.97 6.92 35.46
N MET A 4 -26.87 6.26 34.75
CA MET A 4 -26.67 4.92 34.19
C MET A 4 -25.60 5.02 33.09
N THR A 5 -24.46 4.38 33.30
CA THR A 5 -23.54 4.08 32.20
C THR A 5 -24.22 3.00 31.34
N ALA A 6 -24.42 3.27 30.06
CA ALA A 6 -24.97 2.28 29.15
C ALA A 6 -23.91 1.20 28.93
N ALA A 7 -24.12 0.02 29.54
CA ALA A 7 -23.36 -1.17 29.24
C ALA A 7 -23.57 -1.53 27.76
N ALA A 8 -22.48 -1.58 26.99
CA ALA A 8 -22.49 -2.13 25.65
C ALA A 8 -22.97 -3.60 25.73
N PRO A 9 -23.79 -4.09 24.79
CA PRO A 9 -24.41 -5.39 24.91
C PRO A 9 -23.37 -6.51 24.88
N ASP A 10 -23.58 -7.48 25.77
CA ASP A 10 -22.78 -8.67 25.98
C ASP A 10 -22.56 -9.43 24.65
N THR A 11 -21.29 -9.62 24.29
CA THR A 11 -20.87 -10.24 23.02
C THR A 11 -20.63 -11.74 23.20
N ASP A 12 -21.43 -12.40 24.03
CA ASP A 12 -21.11 -13.73 24.57
C ASP A 12 -21.42 -14.91 23.62
N GLY A 13 -21.31 -14.67 22.31
CA GLY A 13 -21.59 -15.67 21.28
C GLY A 13 -21.19 -15.33 19.84
N ARG A 14 -20.49 -14.21 19.60
CA ARG A 14 -19.95 -13.93 18.25
C ARG A 14 -18.54 -14.52 18.14
N GLY A 15 -18.33 -15.40 17.16
CA GLY A 15 -17.00 -15.93 16.85
C GLY A 15 -15.99 -14.83 16.46
N GLY A 16 -14.71 -15.18 16.38
CA GLY A 16 -13.65 -14.26 16.00
C GLY A 16 -13.62 -13.98 14.48
N LEU A 17 -13.36 -12.73 14.09
CA LEU A 17 -13.03 -12.34 12.73
C LEU A 17 -11.51 -12.25 12.60
N THR A 18 -10.92 -13.07 11.72
CA THR A 18 -9.49 -13.03 11.41
C THR A 18 -9.29 -12.53 9.99
N VAL A 19 -8.65 -11.38 9.85
CA VAL A 19 -8.24 -10.84 8.54
C VAL A 19 -6.86 -11.39 8.20
N ALA A 20 -6.75 -12.15 7.12
CA ALA A 20 -5.46 -12.65 6.66
C ALA A 20 -4.57 -11.51 6.15
N GLY A 21 -3.28 -11.54 6.48
CA GLY A 21 -2.31 -10.55 5.98
C GLY A 21 -2.34 -10.42 4.45
N GLY A 22 -2.45 -11.54 3.73
CA GLY A 22 -2.56 -11.52 2.26
C GLY A 22 -3.80 -10.81 1.71
N ALA A 23 -4.89 -10.66 2.49
CA ALA A 23 -6.02 -9.83 2.09
C ALA A 23 -5.70 -8.35 2.24
N VAL A 24 -5.03 -7.97 3.33
CA VAL A 24 -4.55 -6.60 3.56
C VAL A 24 -3.53 -6.18 2.49
N GLU A 25 -2.63 -7.09 2.10
CA GLU A 25 -1.68 -6.87 1.01
C GLU A 25 -2.38 -6.54 -0.31
N ARG A 26 -3.41 -7.32 -0.68
CA ARG A 26 -4.19 -7.08 -1.90
C ARG A 26 -4.95 -5.75 -1.86
N ILE A 27 -5.55 -5.42 -0.72
CA ILE A 27 -6.23 -4.13 -0.52
C ILE A 27 -5.22 -2.98 -0.67
N ALA A 28 -4.06 -3.09 -0.06
CA ALA A 28 -3.03 -2.06 -0.13
C ALA A 28 -2.43 -1.92 -1.54
N ALA A 29 -2.17 -3.03 -2.22
CA ALA A 29 -1.73 -3.03 -3.62
C ALA A 29 -2.76 -2.34 -4.52
N GLN A 30 -4.06 -2.63 -4.33
CA GLN A 30 -5.13 -1.96 -5.06
C GLN A 30 -5.25 -0.47 -4.70
N ALA A 31 -5.10 -0.11 -3.43
CA ALA A 31 -5.15 1.29 -3.01
C ALA A 31 -4.02 2.14 -3.63
N ILE A 32 -2.87 1.53 -3.96
CA ILE A 32 -1.79 2.24 -4.64
C ILE A 32 -2.14 2.56 -6.10
N THR A 33 -2.92 1.71 -6.78
CA THR A 33 -3.35 1.97 -8.16
C THR A 33 -4.39 3.10 -8.26
N GLU A 34 -5.01 3.48 -7.14
CA GLU A 34 -5.90 4.66 -7.05
C GLU A 34 -5.12 5.99 -7.08
N LEU A 35 -3.77 5.98 -7.01
CA LEU A 35 -2.93 7.17 -6.92
C LEU A 35 -2.18 7.45 -8.22
N ASP A 36 -2.33 8.67 -8.74
CA ASP A 36 -1.60 9.12 -9.91
C ASP A 36 -0.09 9.29 -9.65
N GLY A 37 0.71 8.94 -10.67
CA GLY A 37 2.15 9.17 -10.66
C GLY A 37 2.95 8.20 -9.80
N ILE A 38 2.32 7.13 -9.32
CA ILE A 38 2.97 5.98 -8.68
C ILE A 38 2.93 4.82 -9.66
N GLY A 39 4.07 4.17 -9.87
CA GLY A 39 4.19 3.01 -10.74
C GLY A 39 4.55 1.74 -9.98
N GLY A 40 4.58 0.65 -10.73
CA GLY A 40 5.05 -0.65 -10.28
C GLY A 40 6.48 -0.65 -9.72
N ALA A 41 6.73 -1.52 -8.75
CA ALA A 41 8.10 -1.87 -8.37
C ALA A 41 8.58 -2.96 -9.32
N ALA A 42 9.26 -2.57 -10.41
CA ALA A 42 9.88 -3.52 -11.31
C ALA A 42 10.72 -4.52 -10.51
N SER A 43 10.33 -5.79 -10.52
CA SER A 43 11.01 -6.85 -9.78
C SER A 43 12.32 -7.18 -10.49
N ARG A 44 13.41 -6.52 -10.10
CA ARG A 44 14.75 -6.81 -10.62
C ARG A 44 15.26 -8.10 -10.00
N VAL A 45 15.45 -9.15 -10.80
CA VAL A 45 16.16 -10.36 -10.39
C VAL A 45 17.53 -10.33 -11.05
N LEU A 46 18.60 -10.36 -10.24
CA LEU A 46 20.00 -10.43 -10.71
C LEU A 46 20.42 -9.29 -11.66
N GLY A 47 19.94 -8.07 -11.45
CA GLY A 47 20.30 -6.91 -12.30
C GLY A 47 19.63 -6.91 -13.68
N ILE A 48 18.84 -7.94 -13.99
CA ILE A 48 18.02 -8.05 -15.19
C ILE A 48 16.59 -7.67 -14.78
N ALA A 49 15.97 -6.74 -15.52
CA ALA A 49 14.53 -6.53 -15.43
C ALA A 49 13.85 -7.81 -15.94
N VAL A 50 13.38 -8.66 -15.02
CA VAL A 50 12.58 -9.83 -15.36
C VAL A 50 11.14 -9.36 -15.32
N GLY A 51 10.52 -9.28 -16.50
CA GLY A 51 9.34 -8.45 -16.73
C GLY A 51 9.79 -7.13 -17.30
N GLY A 52 9.23 -6.76 -18.46
CA GLY A 52 9.53 -5.51 -19.13
C GLY A 52 9.21 -4.31 -18.24
N GLU A 53 9.33 -3.13 -18.82
CA GLU A 53 8.95 -1.84 -18.23
C GLU A 53 7.44 -1.75 -18.01
N ASP A 54 6.86 -2.75 -17.35
CA ASP A 54 5.45 -2.90 -17.08
C ASP A 54 5.11 -2.07 -15.85
N LEU A 55 4.56 -0.89 -16.14
CA LEU A 55 3.71 -0.15 -15.23
C LEU A 55 2.53 -1.00 -14.71
N ASP A 56 2.26 -2.15 -15.35
CA ASP A 56 1.22 -3.14 -14.97
C ASP A 56 1.63 -4.12 -13.87
N GLN A 57 2.93 -4.26 -13.53
CA GLN A 57 3.34 -5.01 -12.35
C GLN A 57 3.28 -4.10 -11.12
N GLY A 58 2.08 -4.00 -10.52
CA GLY A 58 1.76 -3.10 -9.42
C GLY A 58 2.79 -3.08 -8.27
N ALA A 59 2.73 -2.02 -7.46
CA ALA A 59 3.61 -1.85 -6.30
C ALA A 59 3.63 -3.11 -5.42
N LYS A 60 4.82 -3.54 -4.99
CA LYS A 60 4.95 -4.70 -4.12
C LYS A 60 4.62 -4.29 -2.69
N VAL A 61 3.64 -4.94 -2.11
CA VAL A 61 3.21 -4.67 -0.73
C VAL A 61 3.30 -5.95 0.09
N SER A 62 3.80 -5.81 1.32
CA SER A 62 3.76 -6.86 2.33
C SER A 62 3.10 -6.30 3.59
N ALA A 63 2.21 -7.08 4.20
CA ALA A 63 1.47 -6.67 5.38
C ALA A 63 1.73 -7.63 6.54
N ASN A 64 2.06 -7.08 7.69
CA ASN A 64 2.12 -7.84 8.93
C ASN A 64 0.92 -7.45 9.80
N VAL A 65 0.05 -8.41 10.08
CA VAL A 65 -1.14 -8.23 10.91
C VAL A 65 -0.90 -8.87 12.25
N THR A 66 -1.01 -8.09 13.32
CA THR A 66 -0.92 -8.54 14.70
C THR A 66 -2.17 -8.10 15.45
N GLY A 67 -3.06 -9.04 15.76
CA GLY A 67 -4.35 -8.77 16.39
C GLY A 67 -5.20 -7.82 15.54
N SER A 68 -5.53 -6.65 16.10
CA SER A 68 -6.30 -5.58 15.44
C SER A 68 -5.44 -4.51 14.77
N THR A 69 -4.13 -4.72 14.69
CA THR A 69 -3.16 -3.76 14.13
C THR A 69 -2.44 -4.32 12.92
N ALA A 70 -2.06 -3.44 11.99
CA ALA A 70 -1.32 -3.79 10.79
C ALA A 70 -0.15 -2.85 10.54
N THR A 71 0.96 -3.40 10.03
CA THR A 71 2.07 -2.65 9.46
C THR A 71 2.23 -3.02 7.98
N LEU A 72 2.61 -2.04 7.16
CA LEU A 72 2.76 -2.21 5.71
C LEU A 72 4.18 -1.87 5.27
N ASP A 73 4.84 -2.76 4.54
CA ASP A 73 6.05 -2.49 3.75
C ASP A 73 5.63 -2.33 2.29
N VAL A 74 5.92 -1.17 1.70
CA VAL A 74 5.48 -0.81 0.36
C VAL A 74 6.70 -0.46 -0.48
N ARG A 75 6.83 -1.13 -1.62
CA ARG A 75 7.83 -0.82 -2.64
C ARG A 75 7.14 -0.32 -3.89
N LEU A 76 7.47 0.90 -4.30
CA LEU A 76 6.84 1.56 -5.43
C LEU A 76 7.84 2.37 -6.22
N SER A 77 7.48 2.74 -7.45
CA SER A 77 8.22 3.73 -8.22
C SER A 77 7.42 5.04 -8.33
N VAL A 78 8.12 6.15 -8.55
CA VAL A 78 7.49 7.47 -8.67
C VAL A 78 7.79 8.06 -10.04
N LYS A 79 6.79 8.68 -10.66
CA LYS A 79 6.95 9.37 -11.94
C LYS A 79 7.73 10.67 -11.76
N TYR A 80 8.77 10.88 -12.55
CA TYR A 80 9.45 12.17 -12.68
C TYR A 80 8.64 13.10 -13.61
N PRO A 81 8.51 14.41 -13.33
CA PRO A 81 9.18 15.21 -12.29
C PRO A 81 8.40 15.38 -10.98
N LEU A 82 7.52 14.44 -10.59
CA LEU A 82 6.76 14.58 -9.34
C LEU A 82 7.67 14.58 -8.11
N SER A 83 7.29 15.36 -7.10
CA SER A 83 8.01 15.40 -5.84
C SER A 83 7.84 14.09 -5.09
N VAL A 84 8.93 13.34 -4.95
CA VAL A 84 8.96 12.08 -4.20
C VAL A 84 8.36 12.25 -2.81
N ARG A 85 8.70 13.34 -2.11
CA ARG A 85 8.18 13.63 -0.77
C ARG A 85 6.66 13.82 -0.77
N ALA A 86 6.13 14.62 -1.70
CA ALA A 86 4.68 14.87 -1.74
C ALA A 86 3.91 13.61 -2.13
N THR A 87 4.44 12.84 -3.09
CA THR A 87 3.83 11.59 -3.55
C THR A 87 3.83 10.52 -2.45
N THR A 88 4.94 10.32 -1.74
CA THR A 88 5.00 9.33 -0.65
C THR A 88 4.14 9.72 0.55
N GLU A 89 4.04 11.01 0.88
CA GLU A 89 3.13 11.49 1.94
C GLU A 89 1.66 11.28 1.55
N THR A 90 1.32 11.52 0.28
CA THR A 90 -0.02 11.25 -0.24
C THR A 90 -0.32 9.76 -0.20
N ALA A 91 0.62 8.92 -0.65
CA ALA A 91 0.50 7.47 -0.61
C ALA A 91 0.33 6.94 0.82
N ARG A 92 1.13 7.44 1.76
CA ARG A 92 1.03 7.11 3.19
C ARG A 92 -0.36 7.40 3.71
N LYS A 93 -0.86 8.63 3.54
CA LYS A 93 -2.20 9.03 4.02
C LYS A 93 -3.30 8.21 3.37
N HIS A 94 -3.19 7.97 2.07
CA HIS A 94 -4.17 7.20 1.32
C HIS A 94 -4.22 5.74 1.81
N LEU A 95 -3.06 5.10 1.99
CA LEU A 95 -2.97 3.73 2.51
C LEU A 95 -3.51 3.59 3.92
N LEU A 96 -3.16 4.50 4.84
CA LEU A 96 -3.71 4.50 6.21
C LEU A 96 -5.24 4.53 6.19
N ARG A 97 -5.81 5.42 5.38
CA ARG A 97 -7.25 5.59 5.28
C ARG A 97 -7.91 4.38 4.61
N ARG A 98 -7.46 4.01 3.41
CA ARG A 98 -8.12 2.99 2.58
C ARG A 98 -8.05 1.59 3.18
N VAL A 99 -6.89 1.22 3.74
CA VAL A 99 -6.73 -0.08 4.40
C VAL A 99 -7.53 -0.11 5.71
N GLY A 100 -7.53 0.98 6.49
CA GLY A 100 -8.34 1.06 7.71
C GLY A 100 -9.84 0.94 7.44
N GLU A 101 -10.35 1.67 6.44
CA GLU A 101 -11.76 1.61 6.03
C GLU A 101 -12.19 0.22 5.56
N LEU A 102 -11.36 -0.48 4.79
CA LEU A 102 -11.74 -1.75 4.16
C LEU A 102 -11.47 -2.98 5.02
N SER A 103 -10.44 -2.94 5.87
CA SER A 103 -10.06 -4.08 6.72
C SER A 103 -10.59 -3.97 8.15
N GLY A 104 -10.96 -2.77 8.61
CA GLY A 104 -11.29 -2.51 10.02
C GLY A 104 -10.08 -2.60 10.96
N LEU A 105 -8.87 -2.77 10.43
CA LEU A 105 -7.63 -2.82 11.21
C LEU A 105 -7.05 -1.43 11.40
N THR A 106 -6.38 -1.22 12.53
CA THR A 106 -5.61 0.01 12.76
C THR A 106 -4.24 -0.11 12.13
N VAL A 107 -3.97 0.64 11.07
CA VAL A 107 -2.64 0.70 10.46
C VAL A 107 -1.74 1.59 11.32
N THR A 108 -0.74 1.00 11.97
CA THR A 108 0.14 1.71 12.91
C THR A 108 1.38 2.28 12.22
N ARG A 109 1.86 1.61 11.17
CA ARG A 109 3.06 2.02 10.42
C ARG A 109 2.95 1.66 8.94
N VAL A 110 3.47 2.56 8.11
CA VAL A 110 3.67 2.33 6.68
C VAL A 110 5.10 2.71 6.32
N ASP A 111 5.87 1.75 5.86
CA ASP A 111 7.24 1.93 5.41
C ASP A 111 7.22 1.94 3.88
N ILE A 112 7.75 3.01 3.26
CA ILE A 112 7.72 3.20 1.81
C ILE A 112 9.15 3.24 1.30
N THR A 113 9.48 2.27 0.44
CA THR A 113 10.74 2.21 -0.31
C THR A 113 10.48 2.60 -1.75
N VAL A 114 11.09 3.70 -2.20
CA VAL A 114 11.02 4.12 -3.59
C VAL A 114 12.13 3.40 -4.38
N THR A 115 11.74 2.49 -5.27
CA THR A 115 12.70 1.63 -5.99
C THR A 115 13.23 2.25 -7.28
N ALA A 116 12.49 3.18 -7.87
CA ALA A 116 12.87 3.83 -9.13
C ALA A 116 12.12 5.15 -9.32
N LEU A 117 12.71 6.04 -10.13
CA LEU A 117 12.06 7.23 -10.67
C LEU A 117 11.94 7.07 -12.19
N HIS A 118 10.73 7.19 -12.73
CA HIS A 118 10.48 7.01 -14.16
C HIS A 118 10.11 8.34 -14.81
N SER A 119 10.95 8.85 -15.71
CA SER A 119 10.53 9.86 -16.69
C SER A 119 9.75 9.15 -17.78
N GLY A 120 8.56 9.64 -18.12
CA GLY A 120 7.72 9.08 -19.20
C GLY A 120 8.29 9.26 -20.61
N GLU A 121 9.60 9.44 -20.73
CA GLU A 121 10.33 9.77 -21.95
C GLU A 121 11.26 8.60 -22.30
N THR A 122 10.66 7.45 -22.64
CA THR A 122 11.35 6.46 -23.47
C THR A 122 11.19 6.92 -24.92
N GLU A 123 11.80 8.05 -25.29
CA GLU A 123 11.83 8.50 -26.68
C GLU A 123 13.22 8.23 -27.29
N THR A 124 13.24 7.17 -28.10
CA THR A 124 14.12 6.95 -29.26
C THR A 124 15.62 6.75 -29.01
N ARG A 125 16.01 5.51 -28.69
CA ARG A 125 17.36 5.02 -29.02
C ARG A 125 17.46 4.75 -30.53
N ARG A 126 17.65 5.79 -31.34
CA ARG A 126 18.16 5.62 -32.71
C ARG A 126 19.68 5.57 -32.66
N VAL A 127 20.24 4.40 -32.92
CA VAL A 127 21.65 4.25 -33.28
C VAL A 127 21.68 4.00 -34.78
N ARG A 128 22.33 4.89 -35.53
CA ARG A 128 22.70 4.68 -36.92
C ARG A 128 24.16 5.06 -37.10
#